data_AF-A0A7C5UWQ8-F1
#
_entry.id   AF-A0A7C5UWQ8-F1
#
_cell.length_a   1.000
_cell.length_b   1.000
_cell.length_c   1.000
_cell.angle_alpha   90.00
_cell.angle_beta   90.00
_cell.angle_gamma   90.00
#
_symmetry.space_group_name_H-M   'P 1'
#
loop_
_entity.id
_entity.type
_entity.pdbx_description
1 polymer ?
#
loop_
_entity_poly.entity_id
_entity_poly.type
_entity_poly.pdbx_seq_one_letter_code
_entity_poly.pdbx_strand_id
1 'polypeptide(L)'
;MHLKKESRILIIDKFSSFIIGLVIRGIAGIENSVVFRSCNELHNFLMKGVGIAGEVNYIILRSDICKEIQSDFKTKIITIDDIKDKELINEIKETFKIIHVLSLKYIITKNHTLRTK
;
A
#
# COMPACT_ATOMS: atom_id res chain seq x y z
N MET A 1 -3.17 -18.91 -1.47
CA MET A 1 -3.12 -18.99 0.01
C MET A 1 -4.46 -18.49 0.56
N HIS A 2 -5.02 -19.05 1.64
CA HIS A 2 -6.23 -18.50 2.26
C HIS A 2 -5.83 -17.52 3.37
N LEU A 3 -6.20 -16.25 3.23
CA LEU A 3 -5.94 -15.20 4.22
C LEU A 3 -6.94 -15.35 5.38
N LYS A 4 -6.46 -15.29 6.63
CA LYS A 4 -7.35 -15.37 7.80
C LYS A 4 -8.21 -14.09 7.86
N LYS A 5 -9.46 -14.23 8.30
CA LYS A 5 -10.48 -13.16 8.35
C LYS A 5 -10.07 -11.90 9.15
N GLU A 6 -9.09 -12.02 10.04
CA GLU A 6 -8.56 -10.91 10.86
C GLU A 6 -7.20 -10.38 10.42
N SER A 7 -6.65 -10.90 9.30
CA SER A 7 -5.33 -10.48 8.85
C SER A 7 -5.36 -9.04 8.35
N ARG A 8 -4.38 -8.24 8.76
CA ARG A 8 -4.16 -6.92 8.15
C ARG A 8 -3.17 -7.01 7.00
N ILE A 9 -3.56 -6.43 5.88
CA ILE A 9 -2.82 -6.44 4.63
C ILE A 9 -2.42 -5.00 4.34
N LEU A 10 -1.12 -4.74 4.26
CA LEU A 10 -0.60 -3.45 3.84
C LEU A 10 -0.31 -3.49 2.35
N ILE A 11 -1.06 -2.71 1.59
CA ILE A 11 -0.90 -2.56 0.15
C ILE A 11 -0.10 -1.30 -0.11
N ILE A 12 1.02 -1.44 -0.81
CA ILE A 12 1.98 -0.36 -1.01
C ILE A 12 2.06 -0.04 -2.49
N ASP A 13 1.95 1.26 -2.78
CA ASP A 13 2.15 1.81 -4.11
C ASP A 13 2.96 3.11 -4.04
N LYS A 14 3.62 3.48 -5.15
CA LYS A 14 4.42 4.70 -5.25
C LYS A 14 3.69 5.69 -6.11
N PHE A 15 3.52 6.88 -5.57
CA PHE A 15 2.93 8.00 -6.27
C PHE A 15 3.88 9.19 -6.27
N SER A 16 4.42 9.53 -7.44
CA SER A 16 5.39 10.62 -7.60
C SER A 16 6.59 10.43 -6.64
N SER A 17 6.79 11.35 -5.70
CA SER A 17 7.81 11.30 -4.65
C SER A 17 7.35 10.64 -3.34
N PHE A 18 6.13 10.12 -3.27
CA PHE A 18 5.56 9.52 -2.06
C PHE A 18 5.27 8.04 -2.26
N ILE A 19 5.17 7.32 -1.16
CA ILE A 19 4.74 5.94 -1.08
C ILE A 19 3.47 5.92 -0.24
N ILE A 20 2.42 5.30 -0.74
CA ILE A 20 1.12 5.20 -0.08
C ILE A 20 0.95 3.74 0.34
N GLY A 21 0.70 3.55 1.63
CA GLY A 21 0.31 2.29 2.22
C GLY A 21 -1.18 2.31 2.56
N LEU A 22 -1.96 1.37 2.06
CA LEU A 22 -3.34 1.17 2.45
C LEU A 22 -3.48 -0.12 3.24
N VAL A 23 -4.11 -0.02 4.40
CA VAL A 23 -4.33 -1.16 5.29
C VAL A 23 -5.74 -1.68 5.04
N ILE A 24 -5.83 -2.93 4.62
CA ILE A 24 -7.10 -3.65 4.49
C ILE A 24 -7.19 -4.68 5.62
N ARG A 25 -8.39 -4.84 6.17
CA ARG A 25 -8.68 -5.85 7.20
C ARG A 25 -9.74 -6.83 6.72
N GLY A 26 -9.32 -8.00 6.26
CA GLY A 26 -10.23 -9.05 5.78
C GLY A 26 -11.28 -8.51 4.80
N ILE A 27 -12.55 -8.78 5.09
CA ILE A 27 -13.73 -8.33 4.31
C ILE A 27 -14.27 -6.96 4.74
N ALA A 28 -13.65 -6.31 5.73
CA ALA A 28 -14.12 -5.01 6.21
C ALA A 28 -13.70 -3.86 5.28
N GLY A 29 -12.87 -4.14 4.27
CA GLY A 29 -12.33 -3.15 3.35
C GLY A 29 -11.18 -2.34 3.96
N ILE A 30 -11.04 -1.11 3.49
CA ILE A 30 -9.95 -0.20 3.87
C ILE A 30 -10.14 0.24 5.32
N GLU A 31 -9.20 -0.14 6.19
CA GLU A 31 -9.16 0.26 7.60
C GLU A 31 -8.41 1.58 7.78
N ASN A 32 -7.29 1.77 7.07
CA ASN A 32 -6.44 2.94 7.23
C ASN A 32 -5.60 3.26 5.99
N SER A 33 -5.08 4.49 5.93
CA SER A 33 -4.11 4.94 4.94
C SER A 33 -2.92 5.60 5.62
N VAL A 34 -1.73 5.23 5.18
CA VAL A 34 -0.46 5.76 5.65
C VAL A 34 0.33 6.28 4.45
N VAL A 35 0.97 7.43 4.60
CA VAL A 35 1.80 8.04 3.55
C VAL A 35 3.23 8.14 4.04
N PHE A 36 4.16 7.70 3.22
CA PHE A 36 5.59 7.74 3.47
C PHE A 36 6.28 8.60 2.40
N ARG A 37 7.26 9.39 2.81
CA ARG A 37 8.05 10.24 1.90
C ARG A 37 9.22 9.48 1.27
N SER A 38 9.60 8.32 1.81
CA SER A 38 10.73 7.52 1.33
C SER A 38 10.60 6.06 1.74
N CYS A 39 11.38 5.18 1.09
CA CYS A 39 11.48 3.77 1.45
C CYS A 39 12.02 3.58 2.87
N ASN A 40 12.95 4.43 3.32
CA ASN A 40 13.44 4.42 4.70
C ASN A 40 12.34 4.70 5.73
N GLU A 41 11.41 5.61 5.42
CA GLU A 41 10.30 5.91 6.33
C GLU A 41 9.32 4.73 6.43
N LEU A 42 9.02 4.09 5.30
CA LEU A 42 8.26 2.85 5.26
C LEU A 42 8.96 1.72 6.03
N HIS A 43 10.26 1.53 5.83
CA HIS A 43 11.06 0.55 6.55
C HIS A 43 11.00 0.78 8.06
N ASN A 44 11.25 2.02 8.50
CA ASN A 44 11.20 2.38 9.92
C ASN A 44 9.80 2.20 10.51
N PHE A 45 8.74 2.50 9.74
CA PHE A 45 7.37 2.23 10.15
C PHE A 45 7.15 0.74 10.41
N LEU A 46 7.53 -0.13 9.48
CA LEU A 46 7.39 -1.57 9.62
C LEU A 46 8.25 -2.14 10.76
N MET A 47 9.48 -1.64 10.92
CA MET A 47 10.40 -2.06 11.98
C MET A 47 9.96 -1.66 13.39
N LYS A 48 9.18 -0.59 13.54
CA LYS A 48 8.65 -0.19 14.84
C LYS A 48 7.78 -1.27 15.48
N GLY A 49 7.11 -2.10 14.67
CA GLY A 49 6.36 -3.27 15.17
C GLY A 49 5.25 -2.94 16.18
N VAL A 50 4.77 -1.70 16.24
CA VAL A 50 3.71 -1.24 17.14
C VAL A 50 2.56 -0.58 16.38
N GLY A 51 1.37 -0.60 16.98
CA GLY A 51 0.14 -0.15 16.33
C GLY A 51 -0.09 -0.90 15.03
N ILE A 52 -0.53 -0.17 13.99
CA ILE A 52 -0.80 -0.72 12.66
C ILE A 52 0.37 -1.58 12.14
N ALA A 53 1.61 -1.11 12.29
CA ALA A 53 2.78 -1.82 11.77
C ALA A 53 2.99 -3.21 12.41
N GLY A 54 2.72 -3.33 13.71
CA GLY A 54 2.83 -4.60 14.43
C GLY A 54 1.73 -5.61 14.09
N GLU A 55 0.64 -5.14 13.49
CA GLU A 55 -0.52 -5.94 13.17
C GLU A 55 -0.57 -6.35 11.69
N VAL A 56 0.29 -5.78 10.84
CA VAL A 56 0.39 -6.15 9.42
C VAL A 56 0.98 -7.55 9.27
N ASN A 57 0.19 -8.47 8.72
CA ASN A 57 0.61 -9.85 8.49
C ASN A 57 1.13 -10.08 7.07
N TYR A 58 0.63 -9.29 6.12
CA TYR A 58 0.92 -9.42 4.70
C TYR A 58 1.20 -8.06 4.09
N ILE A 59 2.20 -8.02 3.20
CA ILE A 59 2.50 -6.83 2.43
C ILE A 59 2.33 -7.16 0.95
N ILE A 60 1.59 -6.31 0.24
CA ILE A 60 1.42 -6.39 -1.22
C ILE A 60 2.10 -5.19 -1.83
N LEU A 61 3.06 -5.43 -2.72
CA LEU A 61 3.74 -4.38 -3.48
C LEU A 61 3.17 -4.35 -4.89
N ARG A 62 2.66 -3.19 -5.34
CA ARG A 62 2.13 -3.05 -6.71
C ARG A 62 3.23 -2.92 -7.76
N SER A 63 4.40 -2.45 -7.36
CA SER A 63 5.58 -2.38 -8.22
C SER A 63 6.84 -2.67 -7.42
N ASP A 64 7.97 -2.72 -8.11
CA ASP A 64 9.34 -2.95 -7.62
C ASP A 64 9.86 -1.84 -6.68
N ILE A 65 8.97 -1.25 -5.90
CA ILE A 65 9.22 -0.16 -4.97
C ILE A 65 9.85 -0.71 -3.72
N CYS A 66 10.93 -0.07 -3.29
CA CYS A 66 11.65 -0.42 -2.08
C CYS A 66 12.01 -1.92 -2.07
N LYS A 67 12.63 -2.46 -3.11
CA LYS A 67 13.08 -3.88 -3.08
C LYS A 67 13.96 -4.21 -1.87
N GLU A 68 14.68 -3.21 -1.37
CA GLU A 68 15.49 -3.28 -0.15
C GLU A 68 14.69 -3.70 1.10
N ILE A 69 13.41 -3.35 1.22
CA ILE A 69 12.61 -3.82 2.36
C ILE A 69 12.26 -5.31 2.28
N GLN A 70 12.45 -5.98 1.12
CA GLN A 70 12.11 -7.39 1.00
C GLN A 70 13.03 -8.33 1.80
N SER A 71 14.30 -7.96 1.97
CA SER A 71 15.27 -8.80 2.70
C SER A 71 15.13 -8.73 4.21
N ASP A 72 14.57 -7.64 4.73
CA ASP A 72 14.73 -7.26 6.14
C ASP A 72 13.50 -7.62 6.99
N PHE A 73 12.37 -7.96 6.36
CA PHE A 73 11.12 -8.25 7.07
C PHE A 73 10.80 -9.73 7.19
N LYS A 74 10.46 -10.16 8.42
CA LYS A 74 9.80 -11.45 8.67
C LYS A 74 8.38 -11.50 8.09
N THR A 75 7.79 -10.35 7.79
CA THR A 75 6.43 -10.22 7.25
C THR A 75 6.38 -10.79 5.84
N LYS A 76 5.36 -11.59 5.55
CA LYS A 76 5.26 -12.25 4.26
C LYS A 76 4.85 -11.26 3.18
N ILE A 77 5.78 -10.98 2.28
CA ILE A 77 5.48 -10.23 1.05
C ILE A 77 4.83 -11.21 0.07
N ILE A 78 3.66 -10.82 -0.43
CA ILE A 78 2.89 -11.60 -1.41
C ILE A 78 2.56 -10.73 -2.60
N THR A 79 2.51 -11.33 -3.78
CA THR A 79 2.00 -10.66 -4.97
C THR A 79 0.48 -10.72 -4.99
N ILE A 80 -0.17 -9.83 -5.74
CA ILE A 80 -1.62 -9.88 -5.91
C ILE A 80 -2.07 -11.21 -6.56
N ASP A 81 -1.21 -11.81 -7.39
CA ASP A 81 -1.47 -13.07 -8.09
C ASP A 81 -1.43 -14.29 -7.15
N ASP A 82 -0.78 -14.18 -5.99
CA ASP A 82 -0.75 -15.24 -4.97
C ASP A 82 -2.08 -15.36 -4.17
N ILE A 83 -2.96 -14.37 -4.33
CA ILE A 83 -4.25 -14.27 -3.65
C ILE A 83 -5.29 -15.05 -4.45
N LYS A 84 -5.98 -15.98 -3.79
CA LYS A 84 -7.02 -16.80 -4.43
C LYS A 84 -8.44 -16.26 -4.22
N ASP A 85 -8.59 -15.30 -3.32
CA ASP A 85 -9.86 -14.68 -2.98
C ASP A 85 -10.22 -13.60 -4.01
N LYS A 86 -11.26 -13.85 -4.81
CA LYS A 86 -11.66 -12.95 -5.91
C LYS A 86 -12.27 -11.65 -5.41
N GLU A 87 -12.99 -11.67 -4.29
CA GLU A 87 -13.61 -10.46 -3.72
C GLU A 87 -12.52 -9.53 -3.22
N LEU A 88 -11.57 -10.07 -2.46
CA LEU A 88 -10.42 -9.31 -1.98
C LEU A 88 -9.56 -8.78 -3.14
N ILE A 89 -9.30 -9.57 -4.19
CA ILE A 89 -8.59 -9.09 -5.38
C ILE A 89 -9.32 -7.90 -6.02
N ASN A 90 -10.65 -7.95 -6.09
CA ASN A 90 -11.44 -6.84 -6.64
C ASN A 90 -11.35 -5.60 -5.75
N GLU A 91 -11.47 -5.74 -4.43
CA GLU A 91 -11.29 -4.62 -3.50
C GLU A 91 -9.90 -3.98 -3.63
N ILE A 92 -8.85 -4.79 -3.70
CA ILE A 92 -7.47 -4.33 -3.91
C ILE A 92 -7.35 -3.57 -5.24
N LYS A 93 -7.92 -4.11 -6.32
CA LYS A 93 -7.89 -3.47 -7.65
C LYS A 93 -8.65 -2.14 -7.67
N GLU A 94 -9.85 -2.08 -7.07
CA GLU A 94 -10.63 -0.84 -6.94
C GLU A 94 -9.88 0.19 -6.10
N THR A 95 -9.27 -0.25 -5.01
CA THR A 95 -8.42 0.59 -4.15
C THR A 95 -7.25 1.19 -4.94
N PHE A 96 -6.58 0.41 -5.79
CA PHE A 96 -5.54 0.91 -6.68
C PHE A 96 -6.05 1.88 -7.73
N LYS A 97 -7.26 1.68 -8.27
CA LYS A 97 -7.88 2.64 -9.20
C LYS A 97 -8.15 3.97 -8.50
N ILE A 98 -8.67 3.95 -7.27
CA ILE A 98 -8.89 5.16 -6.46
C ILE A 98 -7.58 5.89 -6.23
N ILE A 99 -6.52 5.19 -5.80
CA ILE A 99 -5.18 5.78 -5.65
C ILE A 99 -4.76 6.44 -6.97
N HIS A 100 -4.89 5.74 -8.10
CA HIS A 100 -4.45 6.23 -9.40
C HIS A 100 -5.23 7.47 -9.88
N VAL A 101 -6.54 7.54 -9.63
CA VAL A 101 -7.38 8.69 -9.98
C VAL A 101 -7.01 9.91 -9.13
N LEU A 102 -6.83 9.74 -7.82
CA LEU A 102 -6.37 10.81 -6.92
C LEU A 102 -5.00 11.33 -7.35
N SER A 103 -4.14 10.39 -7.77
CA SER A 103 -2.84 10.60 -8.37
C SER A 103 -2.88 11.53 -9.60
N LEU A 104 -3.73 11.21 -10.57
CA LEU A 104 -3.88 11.98 -11.81
C LEU A 104 -4.42 13.38 -11.52
N LYS A 105 -5.40 13.48 -10.61
CA LYS A 105 -5.98 14.77 -10.21
C LYS A 105 -4.91 15.69 -9.60
N TYR A 106 -4.08 15.17 -8.69
CA TYR A 106 -3.01 15.94 -8.07
C TYR A 106 -1.98 16.47 -9.10
N ILE A 107 -1.57 15.63 -10.05
CA ILE A 107 -0.65 16.02 -11.13
C ILE A 107 -1.24 17.13 -11.99
N ILE A 108 -2.51 16.97 -12.40
CA ILE A 108 -3.22 17.97 -13.22
C ILE A 108 -3.28 19.32 -12.49
N THR A 109 -3.68 19.33 -11.22
CA THR A 109 -3.79 20.57 -10.44
C THR A 109 -2.42 21.25 -10.28
N LYS A 110 -1.36 20.49 -9.99
CA LYS A 110 -0.01 21.04 -9.84
C LYS A 110 0.52 21.64 -11.14
N ASN A 111 0.31 20.97 -12.28
CA ASN A 111 0.70 21.47 -13.60
C ASN A 111 -0.10 22.71 -14.01
N HIS A 112 -1.36 22.81 -13.59
CA HIS A 112 -2.18 24.00 -13.82
C HIS A 112 -1.66 25.21 -13.03
N THR A 113 -1.18 24.99 -11.80
CA THR A 113 -0.68 26.06 -10.92
C THR A 113 0.69 26.59 -11.38
N LEU A 114 1.51 25.74 -12.02
CA LEU A 114 2.81 26.10 -12.59
C LEU A 114 2.71 26.86 -13.93
N ARG A 115 1.59 26.73 -14.66
CA ARG A 115 1.37 27.46 -15.91
C ARG A 115 0.77 28.86 -15.73
N THR A 116 0.27 29.17 -14.53
CA THR A 116 -0.38 30.44 -14.20
C THR A 116 0.53 31.38 -13.39
N LYS A 117 1.82 31.06 -13.25
CA LYS A 117 2.87 31.95 -12.74
C LYS A 117 3.81 32.29 -13.88
#